data_AF-A0A2S7PY46-F1
#
_entry.id   AF-A0A2S7PY46-F1
#
_cell.length_a   1.000
_cell.length_b   1.000
_cell.length_c   1.000
_cell.angle_alpha   90.00
_cell.angle_beta   90.00
_cell.angle_gamma   90.00
#
_symmetry.space_group_name_H-M   'P 1'
#
loop_
_entity.id
_entity.type
_entity.pdbx_description
1 polymer ?
#
loop_
_entity_poly.entity_id
_entity_poly.type
_entity_poly.pdbx_seq_one_letter_code
_entity_poly.pdbx_strand_id
1 'polypeptide(L)' 'MAFPYKTILVLGATSGIGLALAEKFIAHGAHVIAVGRRQENLDELVKKHGAEKVSAVAFDITRLGEIEGFVGR' A
#
# COMPACT_ATOMS: atom_id res chain seq x y z
N MET A 1 -13.53 11.22 10.89
CA MET A 1 -14.38 10.71 9.79
C MET A 1 -13.93 9.29 9.53
N ALA A 2 -14.78 8.27 9.73
CA ALA A 2 -14.37 6.89 9.51
C ALA A 2 -14.50 6.55 8.02
N PHE A 3 -13.45 5.97 7.42
CA PHE A 3 -13.57 5.41 6.08
C PHE A 3 -14.48 4.18 6.13
N PRO A 4 -15.38 3.99 5.15
CA PRO A 4 -16.31 2.85 5.16
C PRO A 4 -15.60 1.50 4.94
N TYR A 5 -14.38 1.53 4.38
CA TYR A 5 -13.60 0.35 4.05
C TYR A 5 -12.52 0.08 5.10
N LYS A 6 -12.41 -1.20 5.50
CA LYS A 6 -11.38 -1.67 6.45
C LYS A 6 -10.01 -1.84 5.81
N THR A 7 -9.97 -2.17 4.52
CA THR A 7 -8.74 -2.41 3.76
C THR A 7 -8.71 -1.52 2.52
N ILE A 8 -7.59 -0.85 2.28
CA ILE A 8 -7.44 0.12 1.19
C ILE A 8 -6.17 -0.21 0.39
N LEU A 9 -6.33 -0.39 -0.92
CA LEU A 9 -5.23 -0.56 -1.85
C LEU A 9 -4.73 0.81 -2.33
N VAL A 10 -3.45 1.09 -2.15
CA VAL A 10 -2.82 2.35 -2.60
C VAL A 10 -1.70 2.03 -3.58
N LEU A 11 -1.90 2.44 -4.83
CA LEU A 11 -0.86 2.38 -5.86
C LEU A 11 0.06 3.59 -5.74
N GLY A 12 1.37 3.38 -5.89
CA GLY A 12 2.35 4.45 -5.70
C GLY A 12 2.45 4.93 -4.25
N ALA A 13 2.21 4.03 -3.28
CA ALA A 13 2.19 4.34 -1.85
C ALA A 13 3.55 4.75 -1.25
N THR A 14 4.63 4.70 -2.04
CA THR A 14 6.01 4.87 -1.58
C THR A 14 6.54 6.30 -1.65
N SER A 15 5.79 7.25 -2.23
CA SER A 15 6.20 8.66 -2.29
C SER A 15 5.03 9.62 -2.57
N GLY A 16 5.26 10.92 -2.34
CA GLY A 16 4.35 12.00 -2.73
C GLY A 16 2.93 11.83 -2.19
N ILE A 17 1.94 11.97 -3.08
CA ILE A 17 0.52 11.90 -2.73
C ILE A 17 0.14 10.51 -2.22
N GLY A 18 0.64 9.44 -2.85
CA GLY A 18 0.30 8.07 -2.46
C GLY A 18 0.77 7.73 -1.05
N LEU A 19 1.98 8.19 -0.68
CA LEU A 19 2.48 8.08 0.69
C LEU A 19 1.58 8.83 1.68
N ALA A 20 1.30 10.11 1.42
CA ALA A 20 0.44 10.91 2.30
C ALA A 20 -0.96 10.31 2.46
N LEU A 21 -1.50 9.70 1.40
CA LEU A 21 -2.79 9.00 1.43
C LEU A 21 -2.72 7.75 2.31
N ALA A 22 -1.70 6.91 2.12
CA ALA A 22 -1.45 5.71 2.91
C ALA A 22 -1.35 6.05 4.40
N GLU A 23 -0.53 7.04 4.76
CA GLU A 23 -0.37 7.47 6.15
C GLU A 23 -1.69 7.98 6.75
N LYS A 24 -2.48 8.73 5.97
CA LYS A 24 -3.78 9.22 6.43
C LYS A 24 -4.75 8.07 6.67
N PHE A 25 -4.80 7.06 5.81
CA PHE A 25 -5.65 5.89 6.01
C PHE A 25 -5.25 5.06 7.24
N ILE A 26 -3.95 4.83 7.43
CA ILE A 26 -3.40 4.13 8.60
C ILE A 26 -3.76 4.87 9.88
N ALA A 27 -3.63 6.20 9.90
CA ALA A 27 -4.00 7.03 11.04
C ALA A 27 -5.50 6.95 11.39
N HIS A 28 -6.34 6.63 10.40
CA HIS A 28 -7.78 6.43 10.59
C HIS A 28 -8.15 4.97 10.91
N GLY A 29 -7.15 4.08 11.11
CA GLY A 29 -7.35 2.70 11.50
C GLY A 29 -7.68 1.74 10.36
N ALA A 30 -7.52 2.16 9.11
CA ALA A 30 -7.63 1.25 7.96
C ALA A 30 -6.32 0.47 7.77
N HIS A 31 -6.43 -0.77 7.30
CA HIS A 31 -5.29 -1.54 6.82
C HIS A 31 -4.96 -1.11 5.39
N VAL A 32 -3.70 -0.78 5.11
CA VAL A 32 -3.26 -0.31 3.80
C VAL A 32 -2.42 -1.36 3.09
N ILE A 33 -2.84 -1.72 1.88
CA ILE A 33 -2.03 -2.48 0.94
C ILE A 33 -1.25 -1.47 0.09
N ALA A 34 0.02 -1.29 0.41
CA ALA A 34 0.92 -0.36 -0.25
C ALA A 34 1.57 -1.04 -1.46
N VAL A 35 1.34 -0.50 -2.65
CA VAL A 35 1.95 -1.00 -3.89
C VAL A 35 2.93 0.01 -4.43
N GLY A 36 4.11 -0.46 -4.81
CA GLY A 36 5.14 0.34 -5.43
C GLY A 36 6.15 -0.53 -6.18
N ARG A 37 7.05 0.08 -6.95
CA ARG A 37 8.09 -0.66 -7.68
C ARG A 37 9.35 -0.89 -6.87
N ARG A 38 9.63 -0.01 -5.90
CA ARG A 38 10.84 -0.03 -5.08
C ARG A 38 10.55 -0.69 -3.75
N GLN A 39 11.17 -1.85 -3.53
CA GLN A 39 11.02 -2.64 -2.32
C GLN A 39 11.54 -1.89 -1.08
N GLU A 40 12.69 -1.21 -1.20
CA GLU A 40 13.29 -0.40 -0.13
C GLU A 40 12.29 0.61 0.50
N ASN A 41 11.59 1.41 -0.30
CA ASN A 41 10.62 2.37 0.22
C ASN A 41 9.39 1.69 0.85
N LEU A 42 9.01 0.51 0.34
CA LEU A 42 7.90 -0.26 0.88
C LEU A 42 8.26 -0.84 2.26
N ASP A 43 9.47 -1.37 2.41
CA ASP A 43 9.99 -1.85 3.68
C ASP A 43 10.08 -0.72 4.71
N GLU A 44 10.52 0.48 4.31
CA GLU A 44 10.50 1.64 5.20
C GLU A 44 9.08 2.00 5.66
N LEU A 45 8.10 1.95 4.76
CA LEU A 45 6.70 2.21 5.10
C LEU A 45 6.18 1.19 6.12
N VAL A 46 6.44 -0.10 5.90
CA VAL A 46 6.04 -1.18 6.82
C VAL A 46 6.75 -1.06 8.16
N LYS A 47 8.05 -0.74 8.17
CA LYS A 47 8.81 -0.49 9.41
C LYS A 47 8.25 0.70 10.20
N LYS A 48 7.83 1.76 9.51
CA LYS A 48 7.30 2.98 10.14
C LYS A 48 5.93 2.77 10.78
N HIS A 49 5.04 2.02 10.11
CA HIS A 49 3.63 1.90 10.51
C HIS A 49 3.24 0.54 11.13
N GLY A 50 4.12 -0.46 10.99
CA GLY A 50 3.93 -1.82 11.49
C GLY A 50 3.22 -2.74 10.48
N ALA A 51 3.65 -4.00 10.45
CA ALA A 51 3.12 -5.02 9.55
C ALA A 51 1.64 -5.38 9.81
N GLU A 52 1.09 -5.07 10.99
CA GLU A 52 -0.35 -5.25 11.25
C GLU A 52 -1.23 -4.26 10.48
N LYS A 53 -0.71 -3.06 10.20
CA LYS A 53 -1.49 -1.97 9.56
C LYS A 53 -1.15 -1.79 8.08
N VAL A 54 0.02 -2.26 7.66
CA VAL A 54 0.50 -2.08 6.29
C VAL A 54 1.03 -3.38 5.73
N SER A 55 0.49 -3.77 4.58
CA SER A 55 1.03 -4.83 3.73
C SER A 55 1.69 -4.20 2.52
N ALA A 56 2.94 -4.56 2.24
CA ALA A 56 3.69 -4.04 1.10
C ALA A 56 3.74 -5.06 -0.04
N VAL A 57 3.49 -4.61 -1.27
CA VAL A 57 3.64 -5.44 -2.47
C VAL A 57 4.45 -4.69 -3.52
N ALA A 58 5.61 -5.24 -3.87
CA ALA A 58 6.37 -4.77 -5.02
C ALA A 58 5.69 -5.21 -6.31
N PHE A 59 5.16 -4.26 -7.08
CA PHE A 59 4.49 -4.53 -8.34
C PHE A 59 4.60 -3.34 -9.30
N ASP A 60 4.78 -3.64 -10.59
CA ASP A 60 4.72 -2.66 -11.66
C ASP A 60 3.40 -2.81 -12.42
N ILE A 61 2.51 -1.82 -12.25
CA ILE A 61 1.17 -1.81 -12.85
C ILE A 61 1.16 -1.81 -14.38
N THR A 62 2.29 -1.50 -15.02
CA THR A 62 2.41 -1.55 -16.48
C THR A 62 2.54 -2.97 -17.01
N ARG A 63 2.83 -3.95 -16.14
CA ARG A 63 2.94 -5.37 -16.50
C ARG A 63 1.57 -6.04 -16.45
N LEU A 64 0.76 -5.76 -17.46
CA LEU A 64 -0.65 -6.20 -17.53
C LEU A 64 -0.82 -7.72 -17.39
N GLY A 65 0.11 -8.52 -17.93
CA GLY A 65 0.08 -9.98 -17.84
C GLY A 65 0.34 -10.55 -16.44
N GLU A 66 0.85 -9.73 -15.50
CA GLU A 66 1.11 -10.14 -14.12
C GLU A 66 -0.02 -9.71 -13.16
N ILE A 67 -1.04 -8.98 -13.65
CA ILE A 67 -2.13 -8.46 -12.82
C ILE A 67 -2.94 -9.58 -12.17
N GLU A 68 -3.25 -10.66 -12.89
CA GLU A 68 -4.02 -11.77 -12.29
C GLU A 68 -3.27 -12.41 -11.11
N GLY A 69 -1.95 -12.58 -11.25
CA GLY A 69 -1.10 -13.07 -10.16
C GLY A 69 -0.97 -12.08 -8.99
N PHE A 70 -1.11 -10.79 -9.24
CA PHE A 70 -1.14 -9.76 -8.20
C PHE A 70 -2.47 -9.76 -7.43
N VAL A 71 -3.61 -9.88 -8.12
CA VAL A 71 -4.95 -9.85 -7.51
C VAL A 71 -5.25 -11.13 -6.72
N GLY A 72 -4.68 -12.27 -7.12
CA GLY A 72 -4.89 -13.56 -6.45
C GLY A 72 -4.12 -13.78 -5.14
N ARG A 73 -3.36 -12.80 -4.65
CA ARG A 73 -2.59 -12.86 -3.39
C ARG A 73 -3.39 -12.37 -2.20
#